data_AF-C9SGH1-F1
#
_entry.id   AF-C9SGH1-F1
#
_cell.length_a   1.000
_cell.length_b   1.000
_cell.length_c   1.000
_cell.angle_alpha   90.00
_cell.angle_beta   90.00
_cell.angle_gamma   90.00
#
_symmetry.space_group_name_H-M   'P 1'
#
loop_
_entity.id
_entity.type
_entity.pdbx_description
1 polymer ?
#
loop_
_entity_poly.entity_id
_entity_poly.type
_entity_poly.pdbx_seq_one_letter_code
_entity_poly.pdbx_strand_id
1 'polypeptide(L)'
;MTRARRAARGAMLRRRPLRYYLVEPLTDAQRAEVEFAAVSAEDILEAGARRAWGMEMPWRVTHIDGPAGAATKKKTASSATGLREDGKRKRPGQKKRLAMRTREREAKRKAEEAEKLKTSKEEQLREKKKRLNRQRKLKRRAKAKEERAAAGLPSDHEGSSSEGDD
;
A
#
# COMPACT_ATOMS: atom_id res chain seq x y z
N MET A 1 -44.91 13.83 -23.73
CA MET A 1 -45.29 12.43 -23.43
C MET A 1 -44.95 12.11 -21.98
N THR A 2 -45.94 12.09 -21.09
CA THR A 2 -45.79 11.85 -19.65
C THR A 2 -45.97 10.37 -19.34
N ARG A 3 -44.88 9.65 -19.07
CA ARG A 3 -44.92 8.21 -18.74
C ARG A 3 -45.33 8.02 -17.27
N ALA A 4 -46.42 7.29 -17.04
CA ALA A 4 -46.95 6.96 -15.72
C ALA A 4 -45.90 6.24 -14.84
N ARG A 5 -45.78 6.68 -13.58
CA ARG A 5 -44.82 6.13 -12.61
C ARG A 5 -45.42 4.96 -11.82
N ARG A 6 -44.95 3.74 -12.10
CA ARG A 6 -45.08 2.60 -11.17
C ARG A 6 -44.19 2.84 -9.94
N ALA A 7 -44.78 2.89 -8.76
CA ALA A 7 -44.05 2.95 -7.50
C ALA A 7 -43.44 1.58 -7.18
N ALA A 8 -42.13 1.44 -7.34
CA ALA A 8 -41.38 0.29 -6.84
C ALA A 8 -41.18 0.43 -5.32
N ARG A 9 -41.40 -0.65 -4.57
CA ARG A 9 -41.26 -0.72 -3.10
C ARG A 9 -39.83 -0.31 -2.70
N GLY A 10 -39.71 0.68 -1.81
CA GLY A 10 -38.43 1.24 -1.33
C GLY A 10 -38.26 2.76 -1.47
N ALA A 11 -39.30 3.52 -1.82
CA ALA A 11 -39.23 4.96 -2.11
C ALA A 11 -39.21 5.89 -0.87
N MET A 12 -38.41 5.60 0.16
CA MET A 12 -38.22 6.53 1.30
C MET A 12 -37.39 7.77 0.93
N LEU A 13 -36.65 7.73 -0.18
CA LEU A 13 -35.92 8.88 -0.70
C LEU A 13 -36.71 9.51 -1.85
N ARG A 14 -37.10 10.79 -1.70
CA ARG A 14 -37.60 11.59 -2.82
C ARG A 14 -36.54 11.54 -3.92
N ARG A 15 -36.89 11.01 -5.11
CA ARG A 15 -35.98 10.98 -6.26
C ARG A 15 -35.53 12.42 -6.55
N ARG A 16 -34.22 12.67 -6.47
CA ARG A 16 -33.64 13.97 -6.81
C ARG A 16 -33.92 14.28 -8.29
N PRO A 17 -34.37 15.50 -8.64
CA PRO A 17 -34.54 15.88 -10.03
C PRO A 17 -33.20 15.80 -10.78
N LEU A 18 -33.15 15.01 -11.85
CA LEU A 18 -31.91 14.80 -12.63
C LEU A 18 -31.39 16.07 -13.30
N ARG A 19 -32.27 17.05 -13.57
CA ARG A 19 -31.93 18.38 -14.14
C ARG A 19 -30.83 19.15 -13.41
N TYR A 20 -30.63 18.88 -12.11
CA TYR A 20 -29.60 19.57 -11.31
C TYR A 20 -28.20 18.94 -11.46
N TYR A 21 -28.13 17.75 -12.03
CA TYR A 21 -26.91 16.95 -12.08
C TYR A 21 -26.52 16.59 -13.51
N LEU A 22 -27.50 16.53 -14.41
CA LEU A 22 -27.31 16.26 -15.82
C LEU A 22 -27.59 17.55 -16.59
N VAL A 23 -26.62 17.94 -17.42
CA VAL A 23 -26.78 19.03 -18.36
C VAL A 23 -27.71 18.56 -19.48
N GLU A 24 -28.71 19.37 -19.80
CA GLU A 24 -29.59 19.14 -20.94
C GLU A 24 -28.80 19.29 -22.25
N PRO A 25 -29.19 18.62 -23.34
CA PRO A 25 -28.53 18.81 -24.62
C PRO A 25 -28.60 20.28 -25.03
N LEU A 26 -27.44 20.86 -25.37
CA LEU A 26 -27.36 22.27 -25.74
C LEU A 26 -28.15 22.53 -27.03
N THR A 27 -28.84 23.67 -27.06
CA THR A 27 -29.43 24.22 -28.28
C THR A 27 -28.35 24.68 -29.25
N ASP A 28 -28.67 24.84 -30.53
CA ASP A 28 -27.70 25.32 -31.54
C ASP A 28 -27.08 26.67 -31.19
N ALA A 29 -27.89 27.60 -30.68
CA ALA A 29 -27.41 28.90 -30.23
C ALA A 29 -26.40 28.78 -29.08
N GLN A 30 -26.69 27.95 -28.07
CA GLN A 30 -25.78 27.72 -26.95
C GLN A 30 -24.49 27.02 -27.37
N ARG A 31 -24.56 26.12 -28.36
CA ARG A 31 -23.36 25.49 -28.93
C ARG A 31 -22.46 26.53 -29.59
N ALA A 32 -23.04 27.44 -30.40
CA ALA A 32 -22.30 28.52 -31.02
C ALA A 32 -21.66 29.48 -29.99
N GLU A 33 -22.36 29.78 -28.89
CA GLU A 33 -21.80 30.59 -27.79
C GLU A 33 -20.61 29.90 -27.10
N VAL A 34 -20.71 28.59 -26.85
CA VAL A 34 -19.62 27.80 -26.27
C VAL A 34 -18.44 27.72 -27.23
N GLU A 35 -18.68 27.50 -28.52
CA GLU A 35 -17.63 27.50 -29.54
C GLU A 35 -16.95 28.86 -29.69
N PHE A 36 -17.71 29.95 -29.60
CA PHE A 36 -17.17 31.31 -29.61
C PHE A 36 -16.27 31.59 -28.39
N ALA A 37 -16.65 31.08 -27.22
CA ALA A 37 -15.87 31.24 -25.99
C ALA A 37 -14.76 30.20 -25.80
N ALA A 38 -14.76 29.12 -26.59
CA ALA A 38 -13.78 28.06 -26.50
C ALA A 38 -12.41 28.58 -26.97
N VAL A 39 -11.39 28.32 -26.16
CA VAL A 39 -10.00 28.66 -26.45
C VAL A 39 -9.25 27.36 -26.74
N SER A 40 -8.42 27.35 -27.80
CA SER A 40 -7.63 26.15 -28.13
C SER A 40 -6.55 25.88 -27.07
N ALA A 41 -6.06 24.65 -27.04
CA ALA A 41 -5.00 24.28 -26.09
C ALA A 41 -3.69 25.03 -26.42
N GLU A 42 -3.42 25.20 -27.71
CA GLU A 42 -2.28 25.93 -28.25
C GLU A 42 -2.32 27.39 -27.80
N ASP A 43 -3.46 28.05 -27.92
CA ASP A 43 -3.64 29.45 -27.46
C ASP A 43 -3.38 29.60 -25.96
N ILE A 44 -3.77 28.61 -25.14
CA ILE A 44 -3.52 28.61 -23.70
C ILE A 44 -2.01 28.49 -23.41
N LEU A 45 -1.31 27.61 -24.13
CA LEU A 45 0.14 27.44 -23.96
C LEU A 45 0.89 28.71 -24.37
N GLU A 46 0.50 29.32 -25.49
CA GLU A 46 1.07 30.61 -25.91
C GLU A 46 0.78 31.72 -24.92
N ALA A 47 -0.45 31.82 -24.41
CA ALA A 47 -0.83 32.80 -23.40
C ALA A 47 -0.06 32.59 -22.08
N GLY A 48 0.16 31.33 -21.68
CA GLY A 48 0.92 30.97 -20.48
C GLY A 48 2.42 31.24 -20.59
N ALA A 49 2.98 31.22 -21.80
CA ALA A 49 4.38 31.58 -22.05
C ALA A 49 4.61 33.10 -22.02
N ARG A 50 3.55 33.91 -22.16
CA ARG A 50 3.63 35.37 -22.10
C ARG A 50 3.84 35.84 -20.66
N ARG A 51 4.49 36.99 -20.55
CA ARG A 51 4.83 37.61 -19.27
C ARG A 51 3.57 38.19 -18.60
N ALA A 52 3.21 37.67 -17.42
CA ALA A 52 2.01 38.06 -16.68
C ALA A 52 2.31 39.16 -15.65
N TRP A 53 2.40 40.41 -16.11
CA TRP A 53 2.79 41.59 -15.32
C TRP A 53 2.07 41.74 -13.97
N GLY A 54 0.78 41.36 -13.88
CA GLY A 54 -0.01 41.45 -12.64
C GLY A 54 0.22 40.32 -11.63
N MET A 55 0.97 39.28 -12.00
CA MET A 55 1.30 38.13 -11.14
C MET A 55 2.77 38.09 -10.75
N GLU A 56 3.58 39.04 -11.24
CA GLU A 56 4.97 39.16 -10.88
C GLU A 56 5.12 39.73 -9.47
N MET A 57 5.79 38.97 -8.62
CA MET A 57 6.05 39.34 -7.23
C MET A 57 7.56 39.56 -7.11
N PRO A 58 8.09 40.75 -7.48
CA PRO A 58 9.54 40.97 -7.57
C PRO A 58 10.26 40.83 -6.23
N TRP A 59 9.55 40.99 -5.11
CA TRP A 59 10.08 40.76 -3.76
C TRP A 59 10.17 39.27 -3.38
N ARG A 60 9.61 38.37 -4.19
CA ARG A 60 9.76 36.94 -4.01
C ARG A 60 10.95 36.48 -4.85
N VAL A 61 11.97 35.96 -4.18
CA VAL A 61 13.09 35.30 -4.86
C VAL A 61 12.58 34.07 -5.60
N THR A 62 12.51 34.13 -6.93
CA THR A 62 12.02 33.04 -7.81
C THR A 62 13.16 32.19 -8.35
N HIS A 63 14.33 32.79 -8.58
CA HIS A 63 15.54 32.12 -9.05
C HIS A 63 16.70 32.45 -8.12
N ILE A 64 17.45 31.42 -7.73
CA ILE A 64 18.74 31.55 -7.08
C ILE A 64 19.75 31.11 -8.13
N ASP A 65 20.39 32.08 -8.78
CA ASP A 65 21.45 31.80 -9.73
C ASP A 65 22.68 31.31 -8.95
N GLY A 66 22.81 29.98 -8.87
CA GLY A 66 24.07 29.36 -8.45
C GLY A 66 25.04 29.34 -9.63
N PRO A 67 26.37 29.40 -9.41
CA PRO A 67 27.34 29.27 -10.49
C PRO A 67 27.12 27.94 -11.22
N ALA A 68 26.77 28.04 -12.50
CA ALA A 68 26.63 26.92 -13.42
C ALA A 68 28.01 26.30 -13.64
N GLY A 69 28.36 25.32 -12.80
CA GLY A 69 29.66 24.65 -12.90
C GLY A 69 30.15 24.06 -11.58
N ALA A 70 29.30 23.38 -10.82
CA ALA A 70 29.77 22.53 -9.72
C ALA A 70 28.79 21.38 -9.50
N ALA A 71 28.85 20.39 -10.39
CA ALA A 71 28.59 19.02 -9.98
C ALA A 71 29.66 18.61 -8.96
N THR A 72 29.56 19.06 -7.70
CA THR A 72 30.33 18.45 -6.61
C THR A 72 29.61 18.66 -5.28
N LYS A 73 29.30 17.53 -4.65
CA LYS A 73 28.89 17.39 -3.26
C LYS A 73 29.65 18.37 -2.36
N LYS A 74 28.93 19.20 -1.61
CA LYS A 74 29.39 19.61 -0.28
C LYS A 74 28.20 19.86 0.64
N LYS A 75 28.02 18.92 1.56
CA LYS A 75 27.42 19.21 2.86
C LYS A 75 28.34 20.24 3.51
N THR A 76 27.90 21.48 3.64
CA THR A 76 28.49 22.42 4.59
C THR A 76 27.39 22.82 5.57
N ALA A 77 27.54 22.30 6.78
CA ALA A 77 26.91 22.86 7.94
C ALA A 77 27.43 24.29 8.08
N SER A 78 26.59 25.28 7.82
CA SER A 78 26.83 26.65 8.27
C SER A 78 26.11 26.87 9.59
N SER A 79 26.91 26.82 10.65
CA SER A 79 26.77 27.58 11.90
C SER A 79 26.05 28.91 11.63
N ALA A 80 24.82 29.09 12.10
CA ALA A 80 24.49 29.62 13.42
C ALA A 80 24.94 31.08 13.63
N THR A 81 24.08 32.00 13.19
CA THR A 81 23.82 33.29 13.86
C THR A 81 22.36 33.65 13.64
N GLY A 82 21.57 33.36 14.65
CA GLY A 82 20.13 33.65 14.69
C GLY A 82 19.63 33.06 16.00
N LEU A 83 19.53 33.95 17.00
CA LEU A 83 19.05 33.71 18.36
C LEU A 83 18.16 32.47 18.43
N ARG A 84 18.71 31.36 18.96
CA ARG A 84 17.95 30.14 19.12
C ARG A 84 17.72 29.96 20.61
N GLU A 85 16.56 30.46 21.04
CA GLU A 85 15.96 30.10 22.31
C GLU A 85 16.09 28.59 22.55
N ASP A 86 16.69 28.28 23.68
CA ASP A 86 16.63 26.99 24.31
C ASP A 86 15.19 26.52 24.48
N GLY A 87 14.97 25.22 24.30
CA GLY A 87 13.74 24.58 24.76
C GLY A 87 12.61 24.49 23.73
N LYS A 88 12.82 23.67 22.68
CA LYS A 88 11.87 22.66 22.15
C LYS A 88 12.42 22.15 20.81
N ARG A 89 12.68 20.83 20.72
CA ARG A 89 13.10 20.20 19.46
C ARG A 89 12.00 20.39 18.41
N LYS A 90 12.22 21.29 17.45
CA LYS A 90 11.34 21.48 16.30
C LYS A 90 11.20 20.14 15.57
N ARG A 91 9.96 19.78 15.23
CA ARG A 91 9.64 18.55 14.49
C ARG A 91 10.50 18.48 13.21
N PRO A 92 11.00 17.29 12.83
CA PRO A 92 11.68 17.12 11.56
C PRO A 92 10.81 17.63 10.40
N GLY A 93 11.45 18.25 9.40
CA GLY A 93 10.75 18.76 8.22
C GLY A 93 10.01 17.66 7.45
N GLN A 94 9.05 18.06 6.60
CA GLN A 94 8.16 17.17 5.83
C GLN A 94 8.92 16.04 5.12
N LYS A 95 9.97 16.37 4.36
CA LYS A 95 10.80 15.39 3.63
C LYS A 95 11.45 14.38 4.57
N LYS A 96 11.98 14.84 5.70
CA LYS A 96 12.63 13.98 6.71
C LYS A 96 11.61 13.07 7.41
N ARG A 97 10.39 13.55 7.70
CA ARG A 97 9.32 12.71 8.23
C ARG A 97 8.87 11.63 7.24
N LEU A 98 8.75 11.96 5.96
CA LEU A 98 8.41 10.97 4.93
C LEU A 98 9.47 9.88 4.83
N ALA A 99 10.76 10.26 4.81
CA ALA A 99 11.86 9.30 4.80
C ALA A 99 11.91 8.39 6.05
N MET A 100 11.58 8.92 7.23
CA MET A 100 11.46 8.09 8.45
C MET A 100 10.30 7.10 8.33
N ARG A 101 9.16 7.55 7.81
CA ARG A 101 7.97 6.69 7.61
C ARG A 101 8.21 5.58 6.60
N THR A 102 8.91 5.85 5.50
CA THR A 102 9.24 4.81 4.50
C THR A 102 10.18 3.78 5.09
N ARG A 103 11.24 4.23 5.78
CA ARG A 103 12.19 3.33 6.47
C ARG A 103 11.51 2.46 7.52
N GLU A 104 10.58 3.01 8.29
CA GLU A 104 9.84 2.25 9.30
C GLU A 104 8.93 1.19 8.66
N ARG A 105 8.25 1.52 7.55
CA ARG A 105 7.43 0.54 6.81
C ARG A 105 8.28 -0.57 6.20
N GLU A 106 9.43 -0.23 5.64
CA GLU A 106 10.36 -1.22 5.08
C GLU A 106 10.95 -2.12 6.18
N ALA A 107 11.31 -1.56 7.33
CA ALA A 107 11.79 -2.35 8.47
C ALA A 107 10.72 -3.32 8.99
N LYS A 108 9.46 -2.86 9.11
CA LYS A 108 8.34 -3.72 9.51
C LYS A 108 8.09 -4.86 8.52
N ARG A 109 8.07 -4.57 7.21
CA ARG A 109 7.94 -5.61 6.18
C ARG A 109 9.06 -6.64 6.23
N LYS A 110 10.32 -6.19 6.36
CA LYS A 110 11.46 -7.10 6.48
C LYS A 110 11.41 -7.95 7.75
N ALA A 111 10.94 -7.40 8.87
CA ALA A 111 10.75 -8.15 10.09
C ALA A 111 9.66 -9.22 9.93
N GLU A 112 8.51 -8.87 9.35
CA GLU A 112 7.42 -9.82 9.07
C GLU A 112 7.85 -10.93 8.11
N GLU A 113 8.61 -10.62 7.07
CA GLU A 113 9.18 -11.61 6.13
C GLU A 113 10.18 -12.52 6.84
N ALA A 114 11.04 -11.99 7.71
CA ALA A 114 11.98 -12.78 8.49
C ALA A 114 11.26 -13.72 9.48
N GLU A 115 10.18 -13.27 10.13
CA GLU A 115 9.38 -14.11 11.03
C GLU A 115 8.65 -15.23 10.26
N LYS A 116 8.11 -14.94 9.07
CA LYS A 116 7.53 -15.98 8.18
C LYS A 116 8.58 -17.00 7.70
N LEU A 117 9.79 -16.55 7.43
CA LEU A 117 10.91 -17.42 7.06
C LEU A 117 11.41 -18.27 8.23
N LYS A 118 11.33 -17.78 9.47
CA LYS A 118 11.70 -18.57 10.66
C LYS A 118 10.63 -19.62 10.97
N THR A 119 9.36 -19.23 10.99
CA THR A 119 8.23 -20.15 11.23
C THR A 119 8.20 -21.28 10.21
N SER A 120 8.34 -20.99 8.92
CA SER A 120 8.44 -22.03 7.88
C SER A 120 9.63 -22.98 8.05
N LYS A 121 10.80 -22.49 8.49
CA LYS A 121 11.95 -23.35 8.79
C LYS A 121 11.72 -24.23 10.01
N GLU A 122 11.09 -23.68 11.05
CA GLU A 122 10.77 -24.42 12.28
C GLU A 122 9.72 -25.51 12.03
N GLU A 123 8.70 -25.23 11.22
CA GLU A 123 7.68 -26.19 10.78
C GLU A 123 8.33 -27.34 9.99
N GLN A 124 9.21 -27.03 9.04
CA GLN A 124 9.94 -28.06 8.27
C GLN A 124 10.80 -28.98 9.14
N LEU A 125 11.43 -28.44 10.19
CA LEU A 125 12.22 -29.26 11.12
C LEU A 125 11.33 -30.14 12.01
N ARG A 126 10.18 -29.62 12.46
CA ARG A 126 9.19 -30.39 13.22
C ARG A 126 8.62 -31.53 12.38
N GLU A 127 8.27 -31.28 11.12
CA GLU A 127 7.75 -32.30 10.21
C GLU A 127 8.78 -33.41 9.93
N LYS A 128 10.04 -33.02 9.67
CA LYS A 128 11.15 -33.97 9.50
C LYS A 128 11.34 -34.87 10.72
N LYS A 129 11.29 -34.30 11.93
CA LYS A 129 11.36 -35.07 13.20
C LYS A 129 10.17 -36.01 13.36
N LYS A 130 8.94 -35.54 13.12
CA LYS A 130 7.71 -36.35 13.16
C LYS A 130 7.81 -37.54 12.19
N ARG A 131 8.27 -37.31 10.95
CA ARG A 131 8.47 -38.36 9.93
C ARG A 131 9.49 -39.42 10.36
N LEU A 132 10.66 -39.01 10.83
CA LEU A 132 11.73 -39.93 11.27
C LEU A 132 11.29 -40.75 12.49
N ASN A 133 10.62 -40.13 13.46
CA ASN A 133 10.10 -40.84 14.63
C ASN A 133 9.01 -41.84 14.25
N ARG A 134 8.10 -41.49 13.34
CA ARG A 134 7.09 -42.41 12.81
C ARG A 134 7.73 -43.60 12.10
N GLN A 135 8.72 -43.37 11.26
CA GLN A 135 9.47 -44.43 10.58
C GLN A 135 10.20 -45.35 11.57
N ARG A 136 10.84 -44.80 12.61
CA ARG A 136 11.48 -45.58 13.67
C ARG A 136 10.47 -46.41 14.44
N LYS A 137 9.30 -45.86 14.78
CA LYS A 137 8.21 -46.57 15.47
C LYS A 137 7.67 -47.71 14.62
N LEU A 138 7.46 -47.50 13.32
CA LEU A 138 7.03 -48.56 12.40
C LEU A 138 8.07 -49.67 12.29
N LYS A 139 9.36 -49.34 12.17
CA LYS A 139 10.44 -50.36 12.14
C LYS A 139 10.52 -51.16 13.45
N ARG A 140 10.37 -50.51 14.61
CA ARG A 140 10.32 -51.21 15.91
C ARG A 140 9.10 -52.11 16.04
N ARG A 141 7.92 -51.65 15.58
CA ARG A 141 6.69 -52.45 15.57
C ARG A 141 6.80 -53.65 14.63
N ALA A 142 7.40 -53.49 13.44
CA ALA A 142 7.66 -54.58 12.52
C ALA A 142 8.58 -55.63 13.15
N LYS A 143 9.72 -55.21 13.73
CA LYS A 143 10.63 -56.11 14.46
C LYS A 143 9.95 -56.82 15.63
N ALA A 144 9.19 -56.11 16.46
CA ALA A 144 8.45 -56.72 17.57
C ALA A 144 7.36 -57.70 17.08
N LYS A 145 6.76 -57.46 15.91
CA LYS A 145 5.81 -58.38 15.27
C LYS A 145 6.51 -59.60 14.71
N GLU A 146 7.68 -59.44 14.09
CA GLU A 146 8.55 -60.54 13.62
C GLU A 146 9.05 -61.39 14.79
N GLU A 147 9.51 -60.77 15.88
CA GLU A 147 9.93 -61.46 17.11
C GLU A 147 8.75 -62.20 17.78
N ARG A 148 7.56 -61.57 17.87
CA ARG A 148 6.35 -62.27 18.36
C ARG A 148 5.91 -63.42 17.45
N ALA A 149 6.01 -63.25 16.13
CA ALA A 149 5.70 -64.30 15.17
C ALA A 149 6.71 -65.46 15.26
N ALA A 150 8.00 -65.17 15.44
CA ALA A 150 9.04 -66.18 15.67
C ALA A 150 8.88 -66.91 17.02
N ALA A 151 8.31 -66.25 18.03
CA ALA A 151 7.97 -66.83 19.33
C ALA A 151 6.60 -67.55 19.36
N GLY A 152 5.84 -67.58 18.26
CA GLY A 152 4.59 -68.35 18.13
C GLY A 152 3.37 -67.79 18.88
N LEU A 153 3.36 -66.49 19.25
CA LEU A 153 2.23 -65.86 19.97
C LEU A 153 1.18 -65.27 19.00
N PRO A 154 -0.14 -65.41 19.26
CA PRO A 154 -1.19 -64.90 18.36
C PRO A 154 -1.19 -63.36 18.28
N SER A 155 -1.46 -62.83 17.09
CA SER A 155 -1.47 -61.38 16.83
C SER A 155 -2.88 -60.80 16.98
N ASP A 156 -3.25 -60.38 18.18
CA ASP A 156 -4.49 -59.62 18.38
C ASP A 156 -4.34 -58.20 17.80
N HIS A 157 -5.21 -57.90 16.84
CA HIS A 157 -5.32 -56.63 16.15
C HIS A 157 -6.38 -55.77 16.85
N GLU A 158 -5.98 -54.78 17.65
CA GLU A 158 -6.90 -53.80 18.23
C GLU A 158 -6.14 -52.55 18.68
N GLY A 159 -6.70 -51.36 18.44
CA GLY A 159 -6.22 -50.10 19.03
C GLY A 159 -5.70 -49.06 18.05
N SER A 160 -6.56 -48.64 17.11
CA SER A 160 -6.47 -47.33 16.47
C SER A 160 -6.71 -46.24 17.54
N SER A 161 -5.63 -45.59 18.03
CA SER A 161 -5.75 -44.31 18.74
C SER A 161 -5.19 -43.23 17.82
N SER A 162 -6.11 -42.62 17.09
CA SER A 162 -5.93 -41.33 16.43
C SER A 162 -6.08 -40.25 17.50
N GLU A 163 -5.03 -40.00 18.28
CA GLU A 163 -4.97 -38.82 19.14
C GLU A 163 -4.35 -37.68 18.31
N GLY A 164 -5.20 -36.73 17.91
CA GLY A 164 -4.78 -35.45 17.37
C GLY A 164 -4.28 -34.57 18.51
N ASP A 165 -3.10 -34.00 18.36
CA ASP A 165 -2.55 -33.00 19.27
C ASP A 165 -1.92 -31.89 18.42
N ASP A 166 -2.39 -30.68 18.71
CA ASP A 166 -2.12 -29.38 18.08
C ASP A 166 -0.60 -29.05 18.07
#